data_AF-A0A8S9L3H8-F1
#
_entry.id   AF-A0A8S9L3H8-F1
#
_cell.length_a   1.000
_cell.length_b   1.000
_cell.length_c   1.000
_cell.angle_alpha   90.00
_cell.angle_beta   90.00
_cell.angle_gamma   90.00
#
_symmetry.space_group_name_H-M   'P 1'
#
loop_
_entity.id
_entity.type
_entity.pdbx_description
1 polymer ?
#
loop_
_entity_poly.entity_id
_entity_poly.type
_entity_poly.pdbx_seq_one_letter_code
_entity_poly.pdbx_strand_id
1 'polypeptide(L)'
;MSKARHNFRLDEVGIRRQLSMVSKIIKYKDIRLYRHLENLEAEDCFFVYRMVVVLFRRELTFEQTLCLWEVMWADQAAIRTGIAKATWGRIRLRAPPTEDLLLYAIAASVLQRRKTIIEEYSGMDEIMKECNSMAGRLDVWKLLDDAHDLVVNLHDKI
;
A
#
# COMPACT_ATOMS: atom_id res chain seq x y z
N MET A 1 -1.21 -12.02 -13.65
CA MET A 1 -2.67 -12.11 -13.47
C MET A 1 -3.12 -12.85 -12.21
N SER A 2 -2.47 -13.93 -11.73
CA SER A 2 -2.97 -14.73 -10.59
C SER A 2 -3.30 -13.90 -9.33
N LYS A 3 -2.41 -12.98 -8.93
CA LYS A 3 -2.63 -12.12 -7.74
C LYS A 3 -3.87 -11.23 -7.82
N ALA A 4 -4.13 -10.61 -8.97
CA ALA A 4 -5.31 -9.77 -9.18
C ALA A 4 -6.63 -10.57 -9.18
N ARG A 5 -6.61 -11.89 -9.44
CA ARG A 5 -7.83 -12.72 -9.44
C ARG A 5 -8.53 -12.72 -8.09
N HIS A 6 -7.78 -12.57 -6.99
CA HIS A 6 -8.37 -12.52 -5.65
C HIS A 6 -9.24 -11.28 -5.43
N ASN A 7 -9.01 -10.18 -6.17
CA ASN A 7 -9.82 -8.96 -6.08
C ASN A 7 -11.24 -9.15 -6.62
N PHE A 8 -11.44 -10.10 -7.54
CA PHE A 8 -12.69 -10.29 -8.28
C PHE A 8 -13.49 -11.52 -7.82
N ARG A 9 -13.24 -11.99 -6.61
CA ARG A 9 -14.08 -13.03 -6.00
C ARG A 9 -15.42 -12.42 -5.59
N LEU A 10 -16.52 -13.15 -5.86
CA LEU A 10 -17.88 -12.72 -5.50
C LEU A 10 -18.08 -12.56 -3.98
N ASP A 11 -17.30 -13.29 -3.17
CA ASP A 11 -17.35 -13.20 -1.71
C ASP A 11 -16.56 -12.01 -1.14
N GLU A 12 -15.84 -11.27 -1.98
CA GLU A 12 -14.98 -10.12 -1.63
C GLU A 12 -13.90 -10.42 -0.59
N VAL A 13 -13.68 -11.69 -0.23
CA VAL A 13 -12.72 -12.08 0.83
C VAL A 13 -11.31 -11.63 0.46
N GLY A 14 -10.96 -11.70 -0.82
CA GLY A 14 -9.63 -11.31 -1.31
C GLY A 14 -9.36 -9.81 -1.17
N ILE A 15 -10.36 -8.96 -1.39
CA ILE A 15 -10.19 -7.52 -1.21
C ILE A 15 -10.24 -7.10 0.25
N ARG A 16 -11.17 -7.65 1.05
CA ARG A 16 -11.23 -7.38 2.50
C ARG A 16 -9.93 -7.77 3.20
N ARG A 17 -9.29 -8.89 2.80
CA ARG A 17 -7.97 -9.28 3.30
C ARG A 17 -6.89 -8.23 2.98
N GLN A 18 -6.89 -7.69 1.77
CA GLN A 18 -5.91 -6.68 1.36
C GLN A 18 -6.12 -5.34 2.07
N LEU A 19 -7.37 -4.90 2.23
CA LEU A 19 -7.71 -3.71 3.00
C LEU A 19 -7.30 -3.86 4.48
N SER A 20 -7.58 -5.03 5.08
CA SER A 20 -7.10 -5.35 6.43
C SER A 20 -5.58 -5.31 6.54
N MET A 21 -4.85 -5.72 5.50
CA MET A 21 -3.39 -5.60 5.47
C MET A 21 -2.94 -4.13 5.43
N VAL A 22 -3.57 -3.29 4.60
CA VAL A 22 -3.29 -1.84 4.57
C VAL A 22 -3.53 -1.21 5.93
N SER A 23 -4.66 -1.53 6.57
CA SER A 23 -5.01 -1.08 7.92
C SER A 23 -3.94 -1.47 8.94
N LYS A 24 -3.46 -2.72 8.92
CA LYS A 24 -2.36 -3.18 9.78
C LYS A 24 -1.08 -2.40 9.53
N ILE A 25 -0.67 -2.19 8.28
CA ILE A 25 0.54 -1.42 7.96
C ILE A 25 0.45 -0.01 8.56
N ILE A 26 -0.70 0.67 8.41
CA ILE A 26 -0.94 1.99 9.00
C ILE A 26 -0.86 1.91 10.54
N LYS A 27 -1.52 0.94 11.16
CA LYS A 27 -1.51 0.73 12.62
C LYS A 27 -0.11 0.58 13.19
N TYR A 28 0.71 -0.27 12.58
CA TYR A 28 2.07 -0.54 13.05
C TYR A 28 3.02 0.63 12.78
N LYS A 29 2.81 1.38 11.68
CA LYS A 29 3.64 2.55 11.37
C LYS A 29 3.27 3.76 12.23
N ASP A 30 1.99 4.04 12.39
CA ASP A 30 1.47 5.24 13.05
C ASP A 30 0.17 4.95 13.79
N ILE A 31 0.32 4.58 15.07
CA ILE A 31 -0.81 4.31 15.95
C ILE A 31 -1.71 5.55 16.17
N ARG A 32 -1.18 6.76 16.03
CA ARG A 32 -1.99 7.99 16.22
C ARG A 32 -2.92 8.20 15.03
N LEU A 33 -2.41 8.03 13.81
CA LEU A 33 -3.24 8.06 12.61
C LEU A 33 -4.28 6.94 12.65
N TYR A 34 -3.88 5.73 13.00
CA TYR A 34 -4.82 4.60 13.07
C TYR A 34 -5.95 4.83 14.08
N ARG A 35 -5.65 5.33 15.29
CA ARG A 35 -6.70 5.69 16.26
C ARG A 35 -7.64 6.79 15.77
N HIS A 36 -7.13 7.74 15.00
CA HIS A 36 -7.97 8.74 14.35
C HIS A 36 -8.92 8.08 13.36
N LEU A 37 -8.43 7.15 12.53
CA LEU A 37 -9.27 6.38 11.61
C LEU A 37 -10.32 5.53 12.36
N GLU A 38 -9.97 4.91 13.49
CA GLU A 38 -10.93 4.19 14.35
C GLU A 38 -12.04 5.11 14.88
N ASN A 39 -11.69 6.32 15.34
CA ASN A 39 -12.68 7.29 15.80
C ASN A 39 -13.62 7.78 14.68
N LEU A 40 -13.19 7.66 13.43
CA LEU A 40 -13.96 8.01 12.23
C LEU A 40 -14.66 6.81 11.60
N GLU A 41 -14.61 5.62 12.23
CA GLU A 41 -15.13 4.36 11.69
C GLU A 41 -14.58 4.04 10.28
N ALA A 42 -13.32 4.41 10.04
CA ALA A 42 -12.64 4.28 8.75
C ALA A 42 -11.43 3.32 8.81
N GLU A 43 -11.23 2.61 9.92
CA GLU A 43 -10.08 1.72 10.14
C GLU A 43 -10.05 0.52 9.20
N ASP A 44 -11.20 0.14 8.63
CA ASP A 44 -11.30 -0.91 7.61
C ASP A 44 -10.70 -0.52 6.25
N CYS A 45 -10.32 0.75 6.09
CA CYS A 45 -9.67 1.32 4.92
C CYS A 45 -10.49 1.26 3.62
N PHE A 46 -11.82 1.19 3.65
CA PHE A 46 -12.62 1.22 2.41
C PHE A 46 -12.38 2.49 1.56
N PHE A 47 -11.89 3.58 2.15
CA PHE A 47 -11.49 4.78 1.43
C PHE A 47 -10.36 4.57 0.39
N VAL A 48 -9.59 3.47 0.47
CA VAL A 48 -8.61 3.06 -0.55
C VAL A 48 -9.04 1.86 -1.41
N TYR A 49 -10.31 1.42 -1.32
CA TYR A 49 -10.84 0.27 -2.07
C TYR A 49 -10.48 0.32 -3.56
N ARG A 50 -10.67 1.49 -4.19
CA ARG A 50 -10.36 1.71 -5.60
C ARG A 50 -8.88 1.43 -5.93
N MET A 51 -7.96 1.88 -5.07
CA MET A 51 -6.52 1.69 -5.25
C MET A 51 -6.15 0.20 -5.22
N VAL A 52 -6.81 -0.59 -4.36
CA VAL A 52 -6.60 -2.03 -4.25
C VAL A 52 -7.18 -2.77 -5.47
N VAL A 53 -8.45 -2.53 -5.82
CA VAL A 53 -9.14 -3.29 -6.91
C VAL A 53 -8.38 -3.19 -8.21
N VAL A 54 -8.00 -1.98 -8.61
CA VAL A 54 -7.37 -1.70 -9.91
C VAL A 54 -5.86 -1.50 -9.83
N LEU A 55 -5.23 -1.96 -8.75
CA LEU A 55 -3.78 -1.97 -8.57
C LEU A 55 -3.13 -0.59 -8.85
N PHE A 56 -3.66 0.45 -8.20
CA PHE A 56 -3.23 1.85 -8.30
C PHE A 56 -3.39 2.53 -9.68
N ARG A 57 -3.97 1.85 -10.67
CA ARG A 57 -4.09 2.36 -12.04
C ARG A 57 -4.84 3.67 -12.14
N ARG A 58 -5.75 3.99 -11.21
CA ARG A 58 -6.55 5.23 -11.25
C ARG A 58 -5.89 6.41 -10.56
N GLU A 59 -4.79 6.17 -9.84
CA GLU A 59 -4.10 7.17 -9.05
C GLU A 59 -2.79 7.62 -9.73
N LEU A 60 -2.22 6.74 -10.56
CA LEU A 60 -0.97 6.96 -11.27
C LEU A 60 -1.23 7.29 -12.75
N THR A 61 -0.29 8.02 -13.35
CA THR A 61 -0.22 8.12 -14.83
C THR A 61 0.10 6.74 -15.44
N PHE A 62 -0.07 6.62 -16.76
CA PHE A 62 0.21 5.36 -17.44
C PHE A 62 1.67 4.90 -17.24
N GLU A 63 2.63 5.81 -17.44
CA GLU A 63 4.06 5.53 -17.28
C GLU A 63 4.42 5.14 -15.84
N GLN A 64 3.89 5.88 -14.86
CA GLN A 64 4.09 5.57 -13.45
C GLN A 64 3.49 4.22 -13.06
N THR A 65 2.33 3.87 -13.64
CA THR A 65 1.71 2.56 -13.39
C THR A 65 2.60 1.43 -13.89
N LEU A 66 3.16 1.57 -15.11
CA LEU A 66 4.10 0.58 -15.65
C LEU A 66 5.33 0.44 -14.75
N CYS A 67 5.93 1.55 -14.33
CA CYS A 67 7.08 1.56 -13.43
C CYS A 67 6.79 0.82 -12.12
N LEU A 68 5.66 1.13 -11.45
CA LEU A 68 5.27 0.45 -10.21
C LEU A 68 5.09 -1.06 -10.43
N TRP A 69 4.42 -1.45 -11.52
CA TRP A 69 4.14 -2.86 -11.81
C TRP A 69 5.40 -3.64 -12.18
N GLU A 70 6.35 -3.03 -12.88
CA GLU A 70 7.65 -3.64 -13.18
C GLU A 70 8.43 -3.96 -11.90
N VAL A 71 8.46 -3.05 -10.93
CA VAL A 71 9.09 -3.30 -9.62
C VAL A 71 8.38 -4.44 -8.89
N MET A 72 7.05 -4.44 -8.85
CA MET A 72 6.27 -5.52 -8.24
C MET A 72 6.53 -6.88 -8.90
N TRP A 73 6.69 -6.93 -10.22
CA TRP A 73 7.00 -8.17 -10.94
C TRP A 73 8.44 -8.61 -10.73
N ALA A 74 9.38 -7.67 -10.61
CA ALA A 74 10.76 -7.96 -10.25
C ALA A 74 10.85 -8.61 -8.86
N ASP A 75 10.11 -8.09 -7.87
CA ASP A 75 10.01 -8.70 -6.54
C ASP A 75 9.48 -10.14 -6.60
N GLN A 76 8.40 -10.37 -7.34
CA GLN A 76 7.84 -11.71 -7.54
C GLN A 76 8.82 -12.66 -8.24
N ALA A 77 9.63 -12.17 -9.18
CA ALA A 77 10.68 -12.95 -9.83
C ALA A 77 11.83 -13.28 -8.86
N ALA A 78 12.25 -12.31 -8.05
CA ALA A 78 13.30 -12.49 -7.04
C ALA A 78 12.91 -13.50 -5.94
N ILE A 79 11.64 -13.49 -5.52
CA ILE A 79 11.09 -14.47 -4.57
C ILE A 79 11.09 -15.87 -5.19
N ARG A 80 10.56 -16.02 -6.41
CA ARG A 80 10.47 -17.32 -7.10
C ARG A 80 11.83 -17.97 -7.37
N THR A 81 12.85 -17.16 -7.63
CA THR A 81 14.22 -17.64 -7.91
C THR A 81 15.06 -17.86 -6.66
N GLY A 82 14.56 -17.51 -5.46
CA GLY A 82 15.27 -17.67 -4.19
C GLY A 82 16.43 -16.70 -3.98
N ILE A 83 16.66 -15.75 -4.91
CA ILE A 83 17.70 -14.71 -4.82
C ILE A 83 17.53 -13.84 -3.55
N ALA A 84 16.27 -13.68 -3.12
CA ALA A 84 15.88 -12.95 -1.92
C ALA A 84 16.60 -13.41 -0.64
N LYS A 85 16.73 -14.73 -0.42
CA LYS A 85 17.30 -15.28 0.83
C LYS A 85 18.82 -15.11 0.91
N ALA A 86 19.52 -15.20 -0.20
CA ALA A 86 20.99 -15.15 -0.23
C ALA A 86 21.55 -13.72 -0.12
N THR A 87 20.82 -12.73 -0.64
CA THR A 87 21.32 -11.34 -0.78
C THR A 87 20.92 -10.47 0.41
N TRP A 88 19.69 -10.62 0.93
CA TRP A 88 19.18 -9.78 2.02
C TRP A 88 19.91 -10.02 3.35
N GLY A 89 20.28 -11.27 3.64
CA GLY A 89 21.05 -11.62 4.84
C GLY A 89 22.48 -11.03 4.86
N ARG A 90 23.01 -10.58 3.73
CA ARG A 90 24.37 -10.05 3.63
C ARG A 90 24.43 -8.53 3.60
N ILE A 91 23.41 -7.87 3.03
CA ILE A 91 23.43 -6.44 2.75
C ILE A 91 22.03 -5.88 2.98
N ARG A 92 21.77 -5.34 4.18
CA ARG A 92 20.51 -4.65 4.55
C ARG A 92 20.28 -3.30 3.82
N LEU A 93 20.93 -3.08 2.67
CA LEU A 93 20.84 -1.81 1.92
C LEU A 93 19.57 -1.69 1.08
N ARG A 94 18.81 -2.78 0.87
CA ARG A 94 17.56 -2.78 0.10
C ARG A 94 16.46 -3.51 0.85
N ALA A 95 15.22 -3.07 0.65
CA ALA A 95 14.04 -3.78 1.13
C ALA A 95 14.06 -5.23 0.62
N PRO A 96 13.65 -6.22 1.45
CA PRO A 96 13.49 -7.57 0.95
C PRO A 96 12.35 -7.57 -0.07
N PRO A 97 12.46 -8.38 -1.14
CA PRO A 97 11.37 -8.47 -2.09
C PRO A 97 10.13 -9.01 -1.40
N THR A 98 8.98 -8.43 -1.71
CA THR A 98 7.70 -8.80 -1.08
C THR A 98 6.64 -9.03 -2.13
N GLU A 99 5.73 -9.98 -1.87
CA GLU A 99 4.57 -10.12 -2.75
C GLU A 99 3.64 -8.91 -2.61
N ASP A 100 3.62 -8.23 -1.46
CA ASP A 100 2.60 -7.24 -1.06
C ASP A 100 3.02 -5.79 -1.25
N LEU A 101 4.03 -5.52 -2.09
CA LEU A 101 4.57 -4.16 -2.32
C LEU A 101 3.47 -3.14 -2.67
N LEU A 102 2.46 -3.54 -3.44
CA LEU A 102 1.30 -2.70 -3.75
C LEU A 102 0.61 -2.17 -2.49
N LEU A 103 0.41 -3.02 -1.48
CA LEU A 103 -0.32 -2.66 -0.25
C LEU A 103 0.53 -1.72 0.61
N TYR A 104 1.85 -1.92 0.63
CA TYR A 104 2.80 -0.99 1.25
C TYR A 104 2.79 0.37 0.56
N ALA A 105 2.76 0.41 -0.78
CA ALA A 105 2.61 1.66 -1.52
C ALA A 105 1.27 2.35 -1.22
N ILE A 106 0.17 1.60 -1.11
CA ILE A 106 -1.15 2.17 -0.76
C ILE A 106 -1.09 2.78 0.63
N ALA A 107 -0.57 2.05 1.62
CA ALA A 107 -0.39 2.58 2.98
C ALA A 107 0.54 3.80 2.99
N ALA A 108 1.64 3.80 2.25
CA ALA A 108 2.55 4.93 2.11
C ALA A 108 1.83 6.18 1.59
N SER A 109 0.99 6.06 0.56
CA SER A 109 0.23 7.18 0.01
C SER A 109 -0.73 7.81 1.04
N VAL A 110 -1.32 7.00 1.92
CA VAL A 110 -2.17 7.47 3.01
C VAL A 110 -1.34 8.15 4.09
N LEU A 111 -0.20 7.55 4.46
CA LEU A 111 0.74 8.10 5.44
C LEU A 111 1.34 9.44 5.00
N GLN A 112 1.55 9.66 3.70
CA GLN A 112 1.97 10.96 3.16
C GLN A 112 0.93 12.07 3.43
N ARG A 113 -0.36 11.74 3.59
CA ARG A 113 -1.44 12.67 3.93
C ARG A 113 -1.78 12.70 5.40
N ARG A 114 -1.03 12.01 6.26
CA ARG A 114 -1.24 11.91 7.71
C ARG A 114 -1.62 13.26 8.34
N LYS A 115 -0.85 14.32 8.03
CA LYS A 115 -1.08 15.65 8.63
C LYS A 115 -2.49 16.17 8.30
N THR A 116 -2.82 16.22 7.01
CA THR A 116 -4.13 16.66 6.51
C THR A 116 -5.25 15.80 7.06
N ILE A 117 -5.11 14.47 7.05
CA ILE A 117 -6.15 13.56 7.56
C ILE A 117 -6.46 13.81 9.04
N ILE A 118 -5.43 14.03 9.87
CA ILE A 118 -5.61 14.25 11.32
C ILE A 118 -6.13 15.66 11.62
N GLU A 119 -5.64 16.68 10.91
CA GLU A 119 -5.92 18.08 11.24
C GLU A 119 -7.20 18.61 10.58
N GLU A 120 -7.59 18.08 9.42
CA GLU A 120 -8.66 18.68 8.60
C GLU A 120 -9.89 17.78 8.44
N TYR A 121 -9.76 16.45 8.56
CA TYR A 121 -10.86 15.53 8.25
C TYR A 121 -11.53 14.94 9.50
N SER A 122 -12.85 14.95 9.46
CA SER A 122 -13.78 14.57 10.53
C SER A 122 -14.68 13.40 10.16
N GLY A 123 -14.53 12.84 8.96
CA GLY A 123 -15.28 11.67 8.52
C GLY A 123 -14.65 10.94 7.33
N MET A 124 -15.12 9.72 7.11
CA MET A 124 -14.65 8.83 6.04
C MET A 124 -14.79 9.44 4.64
N ASP A 125 -15.87 10.18 4.36
CA ASP A 125 -16.15 10.76 3.04
C ASP A 125 -15.07 11.78 2.62
N GLU A 126 -14.56 12.56 3.55
CA GLU A 126 -13.50 13.56 3.30
C GLU A 126 -12.17 12.86 2.97
N ILE A 127 -11.84 11.80 3.73
CA ILE A 127 -10.66 10.97 3.48
C ILE A 127 -10.77 10.30 2.10
N MET A 128 -11.94 9.74 1.77
CA MET A 128 -12.17 9.10 0.49
C MET A 128 -12.07 10.11 -0.66
N LYS A 129 -12.59 11.32 -0.48
CA LYS A 129 -12.46 12.41 -1.47
C LYS A 129 -11.00 12.81 -1.69
N GLU A 130 -10.23 12.95 -0.62
CA GLU A 130 -8.79 13.25 -0.71
C GLU A 130 -8.04 12.15 -1.45
N CYS A 131 -8.21 10.89 -1.05
CA CYS A 131 -7.64 9.72 -1.72
C CYS A 131 -8.01 9.65 -3.20
N ASN A 132 -9.28 9.93 -3.54
CA ASN A 132 -9.72 9.93 -4.93
C ASN A 132 -9.10 11.06 -5.76
N SER A 133 -8.80 12.21 -5.12
CA SER A 133 -8.19 13.39 -5.75
C SER A 133 -6.70 13.27 -6.03
N MET A 134 -6.04 12.22 -5.51
CA MET A 134 -4.61 11.95 -5.73
C MET A 134 -4.27 11.56 -7.18
N ALA A 135 -5.27 11.29 -8.02
CA ALA A 135 -5.09 10.86 -9.40
C ALA A 135 -4.16 11.79 -10.19
N GLY A 136 -3.04 11.24 -10.66
CA GLY A 136 -2.02 11.95 -11.44
C GLY A 136 -1.15 12.92 -10.62
N ARG A 137 -1.26 12.92 -9.29
CA ARG A 137 -0.54 13.85 -8.39
C ARG A 137 0.53 13.18 -7.52
N LEU A 138 0.67 11.86 -7.64
CA LEU A 138 1.65 11.10 -6.88
C LEU A 138 3.01 11.09 -7.58
N ASP A 139 4.09 11.19 -6.81
CA ASP A 139 5.45 10.88 -7.26
C ASP A 139 5.71 9.39 -7.01
N VAL A 140 5.85 8.62 -8.09
CA VAL A 140 6.02 7.16 -8.03
C VAL A 140 7.33 6.74 -7.35
N TRP A 141 8.40 7.52 -7.51
CA TRP A 141 9.70 7.17 -6.94
C TRP A 141 9.69 7.40 -5.43
N LYS A 142 9.17 8.54 -4.99
CA LYS A 142 8.94 8.80 -3.57
C LYS A 142 8.01 7.76 -2.95
N LEU A 143 6.94 7.38 -3.66
CA LEU A 143 6.00 6.36 -3.20
C LEU A 143 6.68 4.99 -3.02
N LEU A 144 7.55 4.60 -3.95
CA LEU A 144 8.32 3.35 -3.88
C LEU A 144 9.34 3.40 -2.74
N ASP A 145 10.03 4.51 -2.53
CA ASP A 145 10.97 4.68 -1.41
C ASP A 145 10.24 4.55 -0.07
N ASP A 146 9.13 5.28 0.11
CA ASP A 146 8.31 5.20 1.32
C ASP A 146 7.74 3.78 1.53
N ALA A 147 7.34 3.09 0.45
CA ALA A 147 6.85 1.71 0.52
C ALA A 147 7.96 0.74 0.95
N HIS A 148 9.15 0.83 0.37
CA HIS A 148 10.30 0.01 0.73
C HIS A 148 10.74 0.24 2.17
N ASP A 149 10.71 1.48 2.65
CA ASP A 149 10.95 1.79 4.06
C ASP A 149 9.94 1.10 4.97
N LEU A 150 8.66 1.06 4.60
CA LEU A 150 7.65 0.31 5.36
C LEU A 150 7.95 -1.20 5.33
N VAL A 151 8.32 -1.77 4.18
CA VAL A 151 8.69 -3.18 4.08
C VAL A 151 9.86 -3.49 5.02
N VAL A 152 10.96 -2.73 4.97
CA VAL A 152 12.14 -2.95 5.84
C VAL A 152 11.77 -2.92 7.32
N ASN A 153 10.88 -2.01 7.72
CA ASN A 153 10.56 -1.80 9.13
C ASN A 153 9.48 -2.74 9.69
N LEU A 154 8.63 -3.29 8.81
CA LEU A 154 7.40 -3.95 9.20
C LEU A 154 7.23 -5.38 8.67
N HIS A 155 8.02 -5.84 7.69
CA HIS A 155 7.76 -7.15 7.05
C HIS A 155 7.78 -8.34 8.02
N ASP A 156 8.55 -8.27 9.11
CA ASP A 156 8.61 -9.33 10.14
C ASP A 156 7.54 -9.17 11.25
N LYS A 157 6.80 -8.06 11.24
CA LYS A 157 5.88 -7.67 12.32
C LYS A 157 4.40 -7.85 11.96
N ILE A 158 4.09 -8.12 10.68
CA ILE A 158 2.73 -8.19 10.13
C ILE A 158 2.55 -9.53 9.41
#